data_AF-A0A3B8H8Q6-F1
#
_entry.id   AF-A0A3B8H8Q6-F1
#
_cell.length_a   1.000
_cell.length_b   1.000
_cell.length_c   1.000
_cell.angle_alpha   90.00
_cell.angle_beta   90.00
_cell.angle_gamma   90.00
#
_symmetry.space_group_name_H-M   'P 1'
#
loop_
_entity.id
_entity.type
_entity.pdbx_description
1 polymer ?
#
loop_
_entity_poly.entity_id
_entity_poly.type
_entity_poly.pdbx_seq_one_letter_code
_entity_poly.pdbx_strand_id
1 'polypeptide(L)'
;DQAWAAEWVETCLVLQGLTPTPSMRTLIYQAIVRLSGSPSRSLTEFVSQVQDNDLRDALAHYTLSGPMGNLLDASQDSLGDSHFMIFEMEHLSQLGEKNTVPVLLYLFRQIEKRLDGSPTLVPLDESWLMLTHPMFREKLREWLKTLR
;
A
#
# COMPACT_ATOMS: atom_id res chain seq x y z
N ASP A 1 10.78 1.45 -7.51
CA ASP A 1 9.70 0.86 -6.69
C ASP A 1 8.65 0.03 -7.43
N GLN A 2 8.85 -0.37 -8.69
CA GLN A 2 7.87 -1.22 -9.40
C GLN A 2 7.65 -2.58 -8.70
N ALA A 3 8.72 -3.22 -8.21
CA ALA A 3 8.60 -4.49 -7.50
C ALA A 3 7.81 -4.37 -6.19
N TRP A 4 8.07 -3.32 -5.40
CA TRP A 4 7.31 -3.04 -4.18
C TRP A 4 5.84 -2.75 -4.49
N ALA A 5 5.56 -1.96 -5.53
CA ALA A 5 4.19 -1.67 -5.94
C ALA A 5 3.44 -2.94 -6.37
N ALA A 6 4.11 -3.89 -7.04
CA ALA A 6 3.52 -5.16 -7.43
C ALA A 6 3.12 -5.99 -6.22
N GLU A 7 4.03 -6.11 -5.26
CA GLU A 7 3.78 -6.82 -4.01
C GLU A 7 2.68 -6.15 -3.17
N TRP A 8 2.64 -4.82 -3.17
CA TRP A 8 1.60 -4.06 -2.48
C TRP A 8 0.22 -4.31 -3.12
N VAL A 9 0.12 -4.31 -4.46
CA VAL A 9 -1.12 -4.69 -5.16
C VAL A 9 -1.52 -6.14 -4.85
N GLU A 10 -0.57 -7.09 -4.83
CA GLU A 10 -0.85 -8.48 -4.42
C GLU A 10 -1.40 -8.57 -3.00
N THR A 11 -0.86 -7.78 -2.08
CA THR A 11 -1.36 -7.68 -0.69
C THR A 11 -2.80 -7.19 -0.66
N CYS A 12 -3.12 -6.14 -1.42
CA CYS A 12 -4.47 -5.61 -1.54
C CYS A 12 -5.47 -6.67 -2.04
N LEU A 13 -5.07 -7.50 -3.01
CA LEU A 13 -5.90 -8.60 -3.53
C LEU A 13 -6.18 -9.66 -2.46
N VAL A 14 -5.15 -10.09 -1.74
CA VAL A 14 -5.28 -11.10 -0.67
C VAL A 14 -6.20 -10.60 0.43
N LEU A 15 -6.09 -9.33 0.82
CA LEU A 15 -6.99 -8.70 1.80
C LEU A 15 -8.46 -8.68 1.32
N GLN A 16 -8.68 -8.63 0.01
CA GLN A 16 -10.01 -8.71 -0.60
C GLN A 16 -10.47 -10.17 -0.85
N GLY A 17 -9.65 -11.16 -0.45
CA GLY A 17 -9.98 -12.57 -0.56
C GLY A 17 -9.57 -13.21 -1.89
N LEU A 18 -8.90 -12.48 -2.78
CA LEU A 18 -8.38 -13.02 -4.03
C LEU A 18 -6.92 -13.46 -3.85
N THR A 19 -6.64 -14.75 -4.04
CA THR A 19 -5.26 -15.27 -4.01
C THR A 19 -4.64 -15.17 -5.41
N PRO A 20 -3.59 -14.35 -5.63
CA PRO A 20 -3.03 -14.17 -6.96
C PRO A 20 -2.40 -15.46 -7.50
N THR A 21 -2.76 -15.83 -8.73
CA THR A 21 -2.12 -16.92 -9.48
C THR A 21 -0.83 -16.42 -10.17
N PRO A 22 0.06 -17.31 -10.64
CA PRO A 22 1.26 -16.89 -11.40
C PRO A 22 0.94 -16.04 -12.65
N SER A 23 -0.17 -16.33 -13.35
CA SER A 23 -0.62 -15.52 -14.49
C SER A 23 -1.08 -14.13 -14.04
N MET A 24 -1.87 -14.04 -12.97
CA MET A 24 -2.27 -12.76 -12.38
C MET A 24 -1.07 -11.91 -11.95
N ARG A 25 -0.05 -12.52 -11.32
CA ARG A 25 1.19 -11.81 -10.96
C ARG A 25 1.90 -11.21 -12.17
N THR A 26 1.91 -11.95 -13.28
CA THR A 26 2.48 -11.45 -14.55
C THR A 26 1.67 -10.26 -15.07
N LEU A 27 0.33 -10.33 -15.03
CA LEU A 27 -0.54 -9.22 -15.43
C LEU A 27 -0.36 -7.98 -14.56
N ILE A 28 -0.28 -8.16 -13.24
CA ILE A 28 -0.02 -7.08 -12.27
C ILE A 28 1.31 -6.39 -12.61
N TYR A 29 2.38 -7.17 -12.74
CA TYR A 29 3.70 -6.61 -13.04
C TYR A 29 3.71 -5.83 -14.36
N GLN A 30 3.14 -6.40 -15.42
CA GLN A 30 3.04 -5.73 -16.72
C GLN A 30 2.22 -4.44 -16.64
N ALA A 31 1.10 -4.44 -15.91
CA ALA A 31 0.28 -3.25 -15.71
C ALA A 31 1.02 -2.16 -14.93
N ILE A 32 1.82 -2.51 -13.91
CA ILE A 32 2.67 -1.56 -13.17
C ILE A 32 3.74 -0.95 -14.07
N VAL A 33 4.38 -1.77 -14.91
CA VAL A 33 5.37 -1.27 -15.87
C VAL A 33 4.74 -0.27 -16.83
N ARG A 34 3.54 -0.57 -17.36
CA ARG A 34 2.79 0.37 -18.21
C ARG A 34 2.44 1.65 -17.47
N LEU A 35 1.85 1.53 -16.27
CA LEU A 35 1.46 2.65 -15.42
C LEU A 35 2.65 3.57 -15.10
N SER A 36 3.86 3.03 -14.95
CA SER A 36 5.04 3.84 -14.67
C SER A 36 5.36 4.86 -15.77
N GLY A 37 4.96 4.58 -17.01
CA GLY A 37 5.05 5.51 -18.14
C GLY A 37 3.83 6.43 -18.32
N SER A 38 2.75 6.20 -17.58
CA SER A 38 1.51 6.99 -17.68
C SER A 38 1.62 8.35 -16.98
N PRO A 39 0.86 9.38 -17.43
CA PRO A 39 0.83 10.70 -16.81
C PRO A 39 0.14 10.70 -15.43
N SER A 40 -0.82 9.78 -15.22
CA SER A 40 -1.45 9.50 -13.94
C SER A 40 -1.06 8.12 -13.47
N ARG A 41 -0.78 7.97 -12.17
CA ARG A 41 -0.28 6.73 -11.55
C ARG A 41 -1.15 6.32 -10.36
N SER A 42 -2.46 6.35 -10.57
CA SER A 42 -3.46 6.04 -9.54
C SER A 42 -3.95 4.58 -9.66
N LEU A 43 -4.67 4.09 -8.65
CA LEU A 43 -5.29 2.77 -8.68
C LEU A 43 -6.39 2.65 -9.71
N THR A 44 -7.21 3.69 -9.90
CA THR A 44 -8.21 3.73 -10.99
C THR A 44 -7.54 3.51 -12.35
N GLU A 45 -6.42 4.19 -12.60
CA GLU A 45 -5.68 4.03 -13.85
C GLU A 45 -5.00 2.66 -13.95
N PHE A 46 -4.50 2.11 -12.85
CA PHE A 46 -3.99 0.75 -12.82
C PHE A 46 -5.07 -0.28 -13.21
N VAL A 47 -6.24 -0.20 -12.58
CA VAL A 47 -7.37 -1.11 -12.76
C VAL A 47 -7.90 -1.04 -14.20
N SER A 48 -7.93 0.15 -14.81
CA SER A 48 -8.36 0.31 -16.21
C SER A 48 -7.44 -0.43 -17.20
N GLN A 49 -6.14 -0.53 -16.89
CA GLN A 49 -5.12 -1.16 -17.73
C GLN A 49 -4.96 -2.67 -17.52
N VAL A 50 -5.49 -3.22 -16.45
CA VAL A 50 -5.47 -4.67 -16.16
C VAL A 50 -6.56 -5.35 -16.99
N GLN A 51 -6.24 -6.44 -17.70
CA GLN A 51 -7.21 -7.18 -18.52
C GLN A 51 -7.69 -8.47 -17.85
N ASP A 52 -8.15 -8.35 -16.60
CA ASP A 52 -8.62 -9.46 -15.78
C ASP A 52 -9.73 -8.94 -14.86
N ASN A 53 -10.91 -9.55 -14.92
CA ASN A 53 -12.08 -9.07 -14.18
C ASN A 53 -11.96 -9.33 -12.68
N ASP A 54 -11.39 -10.46 -12.28
CA ASP A 54 -11.24 -10.80 -10.85
C ASP A 54 -10.29 -9.81 -10.17
N LEU A 55 -9.20 -9.43 -10.86
CA LEU A 55 -8.29 -8.37 -10.39
C LEU A 55 -8.98 -7.02 -10.28
N ARG A 56 -9.80 -6.66 -11.29
CA ARG A 56 -10.52 -5.38 -11.29
C ARG A 56 -11.53 -5.32 -10.16
N ASP A 57 -12.34 -6.36 -9.98
CA ASP A 57 -13.39 -6.42 -8.98
C ASP A 57 -12.81 -6.39 -7.57
N ALA A 58 -11.72 -7.13 -7.33
CA ALA A 58 -11.02 -7.10 -6.04
C ALA A 58 -10.42 -5.72 -5.74
N LEU A 59 -9.81 -5.05 -6.72
CA LEU A 59 -9.16 -3.75 -6.50
C LEU A 59 -10.13 -2.57 -6.50
N ALA A 60 -11.35 -2.72 -7.04
CA ALA A 60 -12.37 -1.69 -7.06
C ALA A 60 -12.68 -1.11 -5.66
N HIS A 61 -12.46 -1.90 -4.60
CA HIS A 61 -12.58 -1.43 -3.22
C HIS A 61 -11.64 -0.25 -2.88
N TYR A 62 -10.46 -0.23 -3.49
CA TYR A 62 -9.40 0.76 -3.25
C TYR A 62 -9.35 1.87 -4.30
N THR A 63 -10.20 1.82 -5.33
CA THR A 63 -10.28 2.89 -6.33
C THR A 63 -11.26 3.99 -5.91
N LEU A 64 -11.30 5.09 -6.65
CA LEU A 64 -12.24 6.21 -6.47
C LEU A 64 -13.73 5.79 -6.47
N SER A 65 -14.07 4.65 -7.09
CA SER A 65 -15.43 4.09 -7.03
C SER A 65 -15.72 3.31 -5.75
N GLY A 66 -14.68 2.93 -5.01
CA GLY A 66 -14.76 2.14 -3.79
C GLY A 66 -14.65 2.98 -2.52
N PRO A 67 -14.93 2.37 -1.36
CA PRO A 67 -14.91 3.07 -0.08
C PRO A 67 -13.53 3.61 0.30
N MET A 68 -12.43 3.04 -0.21
CA MET A 68 -11.07 3.45 0.12
C MET A 68 -10.39 4.36 -0.91
N GLY A 69 -11.10 4.77 -1.97
CA GLY A 69 -10.54 5.63 -3.01
C GLY A 69 -9.96 6.95 -2.49
N ASN A 70 -10.60 7.56 -1.50
CA ASN A 70 -10.14 8.83 -0.91
C ASN A 70 -8.78 8.72 -0.20
N LEU A 71 -8.38 7.52 0.24
CA LEU A 71 -7.11 7.30 0.94
C LEU A 71 -6.02 6.77 0.03
N LEU A 72 -6.37 5.96 -0.98
CA LEU A 72 -5.40 5.14 -1.72
C LEU A 72 -5.39 5.39 -3.24
N ASP A 73 -6.29 6.21 -3.77
CA ASP A 73 -6.42 6.46 -5.21
C ASP A 73 -6.22 7.94 -5.59
N ALA A 74 -5.16 8.53 -5.04
CA ALA A 74 -4.74 9.88 -5.41
C ALA A 74 -3.93 9.86 -6.72
N SER A 75 -4.10 10.91 -7.54
CA SER A 75 -3.27 11.10 -8.75
C SER A 75 -1.86 11.57 -8.43
N GLN A 76 -1.67 12.22 -7.27
CA GLN A 76 -0.38 12.67 -6.75
C GLN A 76 -0.31 12.39 -5.24
N ASP A 77 0.90 12.09 -4.79
CA ASP A 77 1.22 11.91 -3.37
C ASP A 77 1.22 13.28 -2.68
N SER A 78 0.46 13.41 -1.60
CA SER A 78 0.35 14.64 -0.81
C SER A 78 1.09 14.59 0.53
N LEU A 79 1.85 13.52 0.80
CA LEU A 79 2.71 13.44 1.98
C LEU A 79 3.81 14.50 1.89
N GLY A 80 3.62 15.61 2.61
CA GLY A 80 4.57 16.73 2.62
C GLY A 80 5.97 16.35 3.11
N ASP A 81 6.94 17.25 2.93
CA ASP A 81 8.37 17.00 3.22
C ASP A 81 8.84 17.60 4.54
N SER A 82 8.19 17.22 5.64
CA SER A 82 8.49 17.74 6.98
C SER A 82 9.40 16.80 7.77
N HIS A 83 10.34 17.36 8.56
CA HIS A 83 11.12 16.62 9.56
C HIS A 83 10.28 16.12 10.74
N PHE A 84 9.05 16.61 10.88
CA PHE A 84 8.10 16.20 11.90
C PHE A 84 6.75 15.90 11.26
N MET A 85 6.33 14.63 11.32
CA MET A 85 5.08 14.14 10.75
C MET A 85 4.32 13.34 11.80
N ILE A 86 2.99 13.54 11.84
CA ILE A 86 2.08 12.78 12.69
C ILE A 86 0.99 12.23 11.78
N PHE A 87 0.71 10.94 11.93
CA PHE A 87 -0.41 10.26 11.30
C PHE A 87 -1.41 9.89 12.38
N GLU A 88 -2.66 10.29 12.18
CA GLU A 88 -3.78 9.89 13.06
C GLU A 88 -4.13 8.43 12.76
N MET A 89 -4.09 7.57 13.77
CA MET A 89 -4.17 6.12 13.61
C MET A 89 -5.46 5.51 14.17
N GLU A 90 -6.14 6.19 15.09
CA GLU A 90 -7.33 5.70 15.78
C GLU A 90 -8.50 5.57 14.80
N HIS A 91 -8.72 6.56 13.94
CA HIS A 91 -9.79 6.44 12.95
C HIS A 91 -9.44 5.37 11.91
N LEU A 92 -8.17 5.30 11.50
CA LEU A 92 -7.71 4.31 10.53
C LEU A 92 -7.83 2.86 11.07
N SER A 93 -7.59 2.64 12.36
CA SER A 93 -7.69 1.31 12.98
C SER A 93 -9.13 0.79 13.03
N GLN A 94 -10.11 1.70 13.14
CA GLN A 94 -11.54 1.36 13.14
C GLN A 94 -12.08 0.96 11.76
N LEU A 95 -11.34 1.25 10.67
CA LEU A 95 -11.76 0.88 9.31
C LEU A 95 -11.58 -0.61 9.00
N GLY A 96 -10.90 -1.36 9.87
CA GLY A 96 -10.67 -2.80 9.72
C GLY A 96 -9.49 -3.14 8.80
N GLU A 97 -9.00 -4.37 8.93
CA GLU A 97 -7.70 -4.79 8.38
C GLU A 97 -7.54 -4.58 6.88
N LYS A 98 -8.62 -4.81 6.11
CA LYS A 98 -8.63 -4.62 4.66
C LYS A 98 -8.29 -3.17 4.26
N ASN A 99 -8.58 -2.21 5.13
CA ASN A 99 -8.38 -0.78 4.90
C ASN A 99 -7.10 -0.29 5.57
N THR A 100 -6.87 -0.71 6.81
CA THR A 100 -5.73 -0.27 7.63
C THR A 100 -4.41 -0.79 7.06
N VAL A 101 -4.33 -2.07 6.65
CA VAL A 101 -3.07 -2.70 6.25
C VAL A 101 -2.43 -2.05 5.01
N PRO A 102 -3.16 -1.79 3.90
CA PRO A 102 -2.58 -1.16 2.71
C PRO A 102 -2.04 0.25 2.99
N VAL A 103 -2.76 1.03 3.80
CA VAL A 103 -2.36 2.38 4.21
C VAL A 103 -1.08 2.33 5.03
N LEU A 104 -1.03 1.45 6.04
CA LEU A 104 0.18 1.26 6.86
C LEU A 104 1.38 0.89 5.99
N LEU A 105 1.27 -0.13 5.14
CA LEU A 105 2.37 -0.56 4.29
C LEU A 105 2.93 0.57 3.43
N TYR A 106 2.04 1.44 2.92
CA TYR A 106 2.44 2.61 2.16
C TYR A 106 3.13 3.66 3.04
N LEU A 107 2.60 3.98 4.23
CA LEU A 107 3.24 4.92 5.16
C LEU A 107 4.65 4.44 5.57
N PHE A 108 4.81 3.16 5.89
CA PHE A 108 6.13 2.60 6.23
C PHE A 108 7.10 2.64 5.05
N ARG A 109 6.63 2.40 3.81
CA ARG A 109 7.46 2.57 2.62
C ARG A 109 7.91 4.02 2.44
N GLN A 110 7.05 4.99 2.72
CA GLN A 110 7.39 6.41 2.61
C GLN A 110 8.40 6.83 3.67
N ILE A 111 8.25 6.34 4.90
CA ILE A 111 9.25 6.53 5.96
C ILE A 111 10.58 5.94 5.49
N GLU A 112 10.61 4.68 5.06
CA GLU A 112 11.84 4.01 4.58
C GLU A 112 12.56 4.78 3.48
N LYS A 113 11.82 5.32 2.51
CA LYS A 113 12.39 6.11 1.40
C LYS A 113 12.97 7.45 1.84
N ARG A 114 12.56 7.98 2.99
CA ARG A 114 13.03 9.24 3.55
C ARG A 114 14.21 9.07 4.51
N LEU A 115 14.44 7.87 5.02
CA LEU A 115 15.59 7.59 5.87
C LEU A 115 16.88 7.72 5.05
N ASP A 116 17.66 8.76 5.38
CA ASP A 116 18.92 9.12 4.72
C ASP A 116 20.16 8.81 5.58
N GLY A 117 19.96 8.14 6.71
CA GLY A 117 20.98 7.83 7.71
C GLY A 117 21.08 8.86 8.85
N SER A 118 20.31 9.95 8.79
CA SER A 118 20.18 10.85 9.94
C SER A 118 19.39 10.19 11.08
N PRO A 119 19.73 10.49 12.36
CA PRO A 119 19.00 9.94 13.51
C PRO A 119 17.50 10.26 13.43
N THR A 120 16.68 9.23 13.24
CA THR A 120 15.23 9.37 13.06
C THR A 120 14.48 8.59 14.14
N LEU A 121 13.52 9.24 14.79
CA LEU A 121 12.61 8.61 15.76
C LEU A 121 11.26 8.33 15.10
N VAL A 122 10.83 7.07 15.10
CA VAL A 122 9.52 6.66 14.59
C VAL A 122 8.71 6.04 15.74
N PRO A 123 7.99 6.85 16.53
CA PRO A 123 7.13 6.32 17.57
C PRO A 123 5.90 5.66 16.94
N LEU A 124 5.58 4.44 17.36
CA LEU A 124 4.39 3.71 16.94
C LEU A 124 3.46 3.58 18.12
N ASP A 125 2.45 4.45 18.17
CA ASP A 125 1.32 4.26 19.07
C ASP A 125 0.42 3.13 18.53
N GLU A 126 -0.27 2.41 19.41
CA GLU A 126 -1.12 1.26 19.04
C GLU A 126 -0.44 0.15 18.20
N SER A 127 0.88 -0.02 18.35
CA SER A 127 1.65 -1.03 17.62
C SER A 127 1.10 -2.46 17.75
N TRP A 128 0.33 -2.76 18.81
CA TRP A 128 -0.35 -4.05 18.96
C TRP A 128 -1.33 -4.33 17.82
N LEU A 129 -2.09 -3.33 17.36
CA LEU A 129 -3.08 -3.49 16.31
C LEU A 129 -2.40 -3.86 15.00
N MET A 130 -1.28 -3.20 14.73
CA MET A 130 -0.39 -3.54 13.61
C MET A 130 0.16 -4.96 13.73
N LEU A 131 0.54 -5.38 14.94
CA LEU A 131 1.10 -6.71 15.18
C LEU A 131 0.05 -7.83 15.15
N THR A 132 -1.25 -7.57 15.26
CA THR A 132 -2.27 -8.63 15.20
C THR A 132 -2.36 -9.30 13.83
N HIS A 133 -2.21 -8.54 12.74
CA HIS A 133 -2.35 -9.07 11.39
C HIS A 133 -1.08 -9.82 10.92
N PRO A 134 -1.14 -11.12 10.59
CA PRO A 134 0.05 -11.93 10.29
C PRO A 134 0.89 -11.39 9.12
N MET A 135 0.24 -10.91 8.06
CA MET A 135 0.94 -10.38 6.89
C MET A 135 1.64 -9.06 7.21
N PHE A 136 1.00 -8.19 7.98
CA PHE A 136 1.61 -6.91 8.36
C PHE A 136 2.75 -7.12 9.37
N ARG A 137 2.55 -8.01 10.35
CA ARG A 137 3.57 -8.40 11.32
C ARG A 137 4.87 -8.83 10.65
N GLU A 138 4.78 -9.67 9.62
CA GLU A 138 5.97 -10.15 8.92
C GLU A 138 6.68 -9.00 8.17
N LYS A 139 5.91 -8.13 7.49
CA LYS A 139 6.45 -6.94 6.81
C LYS A 139 7.12 -5.96 7.77
N LEU A 140 6.47 -5.67 8.89
CA LEU A 140 7.02 -4.81 9.94
C LEU A 140 8.30 -5.41 10.52
N ARG A 141 8.33 -6.74 10.75
CA ARG A 141 9.51 -7.43 11.25
C ARG A 141 10.69 -7.30 10.30
N GLU A 142 10.48 -7.49 9.00
CA GLU A 142 11.54 -7.31 8.00
C GLU A 142 12.02 -5.85 7.95
N TRP A 143 11.10 -4.89 8.02
CA TRP A 143 11.45 -3.47 8.06
C TRP A 143 12.28 -3.10 9.30
N LEU A 144 11.93 -3.61 10.48
CA LEU A 144 12.70 -3.40 11.71
C LEU A 144 14.11 -4.00 11.65
N LYS A 145 14.37 -5.00 10.79
CA LYS A 145 15.73 -5.55 10.58
C LYS A 145 16.58 -4.68 9.68
N THR A 146 15.96 -3.95 8.75
CA THR A 146 16.66 -3.09 7.78
C THR A 146 16.92 -1.69 8.33
N LEU A 147 16.14 -1.25 9.32
CA LEU A 147 16.42 -0.06 10.12
C LEU A 147 17.77 -0.18 10.82
N ARG A 148 18.71 0.70 10.44
CA ARG A 148 20.06 0.79 11.01
C ARG A 148 20.45 2.25 11.20
#